data_AF-A0A7K1EUH6-F1
#
_entry.id   AF-A0A7K1EUH6-F1
#
_cell.length_a   1.000
_cell.length_b   1.000
_cell.length_c   1.000
_cell.angle_alpha   90.00
_cell.angle_beta   90.00
_cell.angle_gamma   90.00
#
_symmetry.space_group_name_H-M   'P 1'
#
loop_
_entity.id
_entity.type
_entity.pdbx_description
1 polymer ?
#
loop_
_entity_poly.entity_id
_entity_poly.type
_entity_poly.pdbx_seq_one_letter_code
_entity_poly.pdbx_strand_id
1 'polypeptide(L)'
;MSKKASKIAHTLENLLFQARWILSPLYVGLVFALIALIYRFILEFIHLVQHLGEKDPHVFTLDLLALLDLTLIGNLILIVILAGYENFVSRIDAAHESDDRP
;
A
#
# COMPACT_ATOMS: atom_id res chain seq x y z
N MET A 1 -41.22 4.64 -11.63
CA MET A 1 -40.26 3.82 -10.84
C MET A 1 -38.94 4.57 -10.53
N SER A 2 -38.95 5.90 -10.34
CA SER A 2 -37.72 6.74 -10.32
C SER A 2 -37.10 7.03 -8.94
N LYS A 3 -37.80 6.80 -7.82
CA LYS A 3 -37.31 7.19 -6.47
C LYS A 3 -36.34 6.20 -5.81
N LYS A 4 -36.33 4.92 -6.22
CA LYS A 4 -35.43 3.89 -5.65
C LYS A 4 -33.97 4.05 -6.12
N ALA A 5 -33.76 4.46 -7.37
CA ALA A 5 -32.41 4.67 -7.92
C ALA A 5 -31.64 5.77 -7.19
N SER A 6 -32.30 6.90 -6.88
CA SER A 6 -31.71 8.01 -6.12
C SER A 6 -31.34 7.62 -4.68
N LYS A 7 -32.13 6.78 -4.01
CA LYS A 7 -31.82 6.32 -2.64
C LYS A 7 -30.58 5.42 -2.59
N ILE A 8 -30.37 4.59 -3.61
CA ILE A 8 -29.18 3.74 -3.75
C ILE A 8 -27.95 4.61 -4.05
N ALA A 9 -28.08 5.60 -4.93
CA ALA A 9 -27.01 6.55 -5.23
C ALA A 9 -26.53 7.30 -3.97
N HIS A 10 -27.46 7.87 -3.18
CA HIS A 10 -27.09 8.58 -1.94
C HIS A 10 -26.52 7.66 -0.85
N THR A 11 -26.94 6.38 -0.80
CA THR A 11 -26.36 5.41 0.15
C THR A 11 -24.95 5.02 -0.27
N LEU A 12 -24.70 4.87 -1.58
CA LEU A 12 -23.37 4.60 -2.13
C LEU A 12 -22.42 5.79 -1.96
N GLU A 13 -22.91 7.00 -2.17
CA GLU A 13 -22.17 8.24 -1.97
C GLU A 13 -21.70 8.37 -0.50
N ASN A 14 -22.61 8.16 0.45
CA ASN A 14 -22.27 8.22 1.87
C ASN A 14 -21.31 7.09 2.31
N LEU A 15 -21.43 5.89 1.72
CA LEU A 15 -20.47 4.79 1.91
C LEU A 15 -19.09 5.12 1.33
N LEU A 16 -19.04 5.76 0.15
CA LEU A 16 -17.81 6.23 -0.47
C LEU A 16 -17.10 7.28 0.38
N PHE A 17 -17.85 8.24 0.94
CA PHE A 17 -17.31 9.23 1.88
C PHE A 17 -16.76 8.58 3.16
N GLN A 18 -17.44 7.58 3.70
CA GLN A 18 -17.02 6.90 4.93
C GLN A 18 -15.80 6.00 4.71
N ALA A 19 -15.67 5.36 3.54
CA ALA A 19 -14.52 4.54 3.18
C ALA A 19 -13.20 5.33 3.18
N ARG A 20 -13.21 6.61 2.81
CA ARG A 20 -12.02 7.49 2.82
C ARG A 20 -11.39 7.59 4.21
N TRP A 21 -12.23 7.69 5.25
CA TRP A 21 -11.75 7.88 6.61
C TRP A 21 -11.09 6.61 7.17
N ILE A 22 -11.52 5.42 6.73
CA ILE A 22 -10.91 4.14 7.10
C ILE A 22 -9.58 3.91 6.35
N LEU A 23 -9.48 4.40 5.12
CA LEU A 23 -8.29 4.24 4.29
C LEU A 23 -7.11 5.09 4.76
N SER A 24 -7.36 6.30 5.28
CA SER A 24 -6.32 7.18 5.84
C SER A 24 -5.43 6.49 6.91
N PRO A 25 -5.97 5.93 8.01
CA PRO A 25 -5.17 5.23 9.01
C PRO A 25 -4.54 3.93 8.47
N LEU A 26 -5.16 3.28 7.47
CA LEU A 26 -4.56 2.13 6.80
C LEU A 26 -3.27 2.52 6.07
N TYR A 27 -3.25 3.64 5.33
CA TYR A 27 -2.04 4.12 4.66
C TYR A 27 -0.94 4.50 5.65
N VAL A 28 -1.29 5.12 6.78
CA VAL A 28 -0.34 5.39 7.86
C VAL A 28 0.26 4.08 8.38
N GLY A 29 -0.57 3.05 8.61
CA GLY A 29 -0.11 1.71 8.97
C GLY A 29 0.83 1.09 7.93
N LEU A 30 0.52 1.25 6.64
CA LEU A 30 1.37 0.75 5.55
C LEU A 30 2.73 1.46 5.48
N VAL A 31 2.79 2.76 5.78
CA VAL A 31 4.06 3.48 5.90
C VAL A 31 4.90 2.94 7.07
N PHE A 32 4.29 2.71 8.23
CA PHE A 32 4.98 2.07 9.34
C PHE A 32 5.43 0.63 9.01
N ALA A 33 4.62 -0.12 8.27
CA ALA A 33 4.99 -1.44 7.78
C ALA A 33 6.20 -1.38 6.84
N LEU A 34 6.27 -0.40 5.94
CA LEU A 34 7.46 -0.17 5.09
C LEU A 34 8.71 0.10 5.92
N ILE A 35 8.61 0.92 6.97
CA ILE A 35 9.74 1.20 7.87
C ILE A 35 10.22 -0.08 8.56
N ALA A 36 9.29 -0.88 9.08
CA ALA A 36 9.61 -2.17 9.69
C ALA A 36 10.23 -3.15 8.69
N LEU A 37 9.73 -3.16 7.45
CA LEU A 37 10.25 -3.99 6.36
C LEU A 37 11.67 -3.59 5.98
N ILE A 38 11.97 -2.29 5.88
CA ILE A 38 13.33 -1.79 5.64
C ILE A 38 14.28 -2.25 6.75
N TYR A 39 13.85 -2.13 8.02
CA TYR A 39 14.64 -2.61 9.15
C TYR A 39 14.93 -4.11 9.03
N ARG A 40 13.92 -4.92 8.72
CA ARG A 40 14.11 -6.37 8.55
C ARG A 40 15.00 -6.70 7.36
N PHE A 41 14.83 -6.00 6.25
CA PHE A 41 15.66 -6.16 5.04
C PHE A 41 17.14 -5.95 5.35
N ILE A 42 17.49 -4.91 6.12
CA ILE A 42 18.88 -4.65 6.51
C ILE A 42 19.45 -5.82 7.33
N LEU A 43 18.68 -6.37 8.26
CA LEU A 43 19.13 -7.52 9.07
C LEU A 43 19.38 -8.76 8.20
N GLU A 44 18.43 -9.13 7.33
CA GLU A 44 18.61 -10.29 6.44
C GLU A 44 19.74 -10.07 5.43
N PHE A 45 19.96 -8.82 5.01
CA PHE A 45 21.07 -8.47 4.13
C PHE A 45 22.42 -8.68 4.82
N ILE A 46 22.54 -8.29 6.10
CA ILE A 46 23.74 -8.55 6.89
C ILE A 46 23.97 -10.05 7.04
N HIS A 47 22.93 -10.85 7.33
CA HIS A 47 23.03 -12.31 7.39
C HIS A 47 23.51 -12.91 6.07
N LEU A 48 22.92 -12.50 4.95
CA LEU A 48 23.34 -12.95 3.62
C LEU A 48 24.83 -12.69 3.39
N VAL A 49 25.31 -11.48 3.72
CA VAL A 49 26.72 -11.11 3.55
C VAL A 49 27.64 -11.97 4.42
N GLN A 50 27.21 -12.33 5.63
CA GLN A 50 27.97 -13.23 6.51
C GLN A 50 28.05 -14.65 5.93
N HIS A 51 26.96 -15.15 5.35
CA HIS A 51 26.91 -16.50 4.76
C HIS A 51 27.62 -16.62 3.39
N LEU A 52 28.06 -15.51 2.78
CA LEU A 52 28.86 -15.55 1.53
C LEU A 52 30.15 -16.38 1.65
N GLY A 53 30.72 -16.46 2.86
CA GLY A 53 31.93 -17.23 3.15
C GLY A 53 31.69 -18.68 3.56
N GLU A 54 30.42 -19.09 3.71
CA GLU A 54 30.07 -20.44 4.17
C GLU A 54 30.14 -21.49 3.05
N LYS A 55 30.38 -22.74 3.44
CA LYS A 55 30.54 -23.85 2.50
C LYS A 55 29.21 -24.45 2.02
N ASP A 56 28.09 -24.09 2.63
CA ASP A 56 26.77 -24.65 2.31
C ASP A 56 25.98 -23.75 1.33
N PRO A 57 25.80 -24.16 0.07
CA PRO A 57 25.07 -23.36 -0.93
C PRO A 57 23.57 -23.21 -0.65
N HIS A 58 22.98 -24.08 0.18
CA HIS A 58 21.54 -24.04 0.46
C HIS A 58 21.18 -22.86 1.35
N VAL A 59 22.01 -22.57 2.36
CA VAL A 59 21.82 -21.44 3.28
C VAL A 59 21.79 -20.12 2.50
N PHE A 60 22.79 -19.90 1.65
CA PHE A 60 22.87 -18.72 0.80
C PHE A 60 21.62 -18.53 -0.08
N THR A 61 21.10 -19.62 -0.66
CA THR A 61 19.91 -19.56 -1.52
C THR A 61 18.66 -19.18 -0.73
N LEU A 62 18.52 -19.67 0.51
CA LEU A 62 17.39 -19.35 1.38
C LEU A 62 17.41 -17.88 1.80
N ASP A 63 18.57 -17.35 2.17
CA ASP A 63 18.71 -15.92 2.53
C ASP A 63 18.38 -15.01 1.37
N LEU A 64 18.83 -15.38 0.16
CA LEU A 64 18.50 -14.64 -1.06
C LEU A 64 16.99 -14.65 -1.33
N LEU A 65 16.34 -15.81 -1.15
CA LEU A 65 14.90 -15.92 -1.32
C LEU A 65 14.12 -15.08 -0.29
N ALA A 66 14.58 -15.04 0.96
CA ALA A 66 14.00 -14.20 2.00
C ALA A 66 14.12 -12.70 1.67
N LEU A 67 15.28 -12.27 1.18
CA LEU A 67 15.48 -10.89 0.72
C LEU A 67 14.58 -10.54 -0.46
N LEU A 68 14.44 -11.44 -1.45
CA LEU A 68 13.55 -11.24 -2.58
C LEU A 68 12.09 -11.11 -2.13
N ASP A 69 11.63 -11.97 -1.22
CA ASP A 69 10.26 -11.89 -0.69
C ASP A 69 9.99 -10.54 0.00
N LEU A 70 10.91 -10.08 0.85
CA LEU A 70 10.80 -8.76 1.48
C LEU A 70 10.71 -7.64 0.45
N THR A 71 11.53 -7.67 -0.61
CA THR A 71 11.46 -6.66 -1.67
C THR A 71 10.17 -6.71 -2.47
N LEU A 72 9.62 -7.90 -2.71
CA LEU A 72 8.35 -8.08 -3.42
C LEU A 72 7.18 -7.54 -2.60
N ILE A 73 7.14 -7.86 -1.31
CA ILE A 73 6.14 -7.31 -0.38
C ILE A 73 6.26 -5.79 -0.29
N GLY A 74 7.49 -5.26 -0.19
CA GLY A 74 7.74 -3.82 -0.15
C GLY A 74 7.22 -3.10 -1.41
N ASN A 75 7.51 -3.65 -2.59
CA ASN A 75 7.01 -3.11 -3.86
C ASN A 75 5.47 -3.15 -3.94
N LEU A 76 4.85 -4.24 -3.48
CA LEU A 76 3.40 -4.34 -3.45
C LEU A 76 2.79 -3.29 -2.53
N ILE A 77 3.35 -3.10 -1.32
CA ILE A 77 2.88 -2.06 -0.39
C ILE A 77 3.01 -0.68 -1.02
N LEU A 78 4.14 -0.39 -1.67
CA LEU A 78 4.35 0.88 -2.35
C LEU A 78 3.29 1.13 -3.43
N ILE A 79 3.01 0.12 -4.27
CA ILE A 79 1.96 0.20 -5.30
C ILE A 79 0.60 0.49 -4.67
N VAL A 80 0.24 -0.19 -3.57
CA VAL A 80 -1.04 0.02 -2.87
C VAL A 80 -1.14 1.44 -2.31
N ILE A 81 -0.06 1.98 -1.74
CA ILE A 81 -0.03 3.36 -1.25
C ILE A 81 -0.22 4.35 -2.41
N LEU A 82 0.51 4.18 -3.51
CA LEU A 82 0.46 5.07 -4.66
C LEU A 82 -0.91 5.04 -5.36
N ALA A 83 -1.44 3.84 -5.63
CA ALA A 83 -2.78 3.66 -6.19
C ALA A 83 -3.87 4.22 -5.26
N GLY A 84 -3.66 4.10 -3.95
CA GLY A 84 -4.50 4.69 -2.93
C GLY A 84 -4.51 6.22 -2.97
N TYR A 85 -3.34 6.83 -3.01
CA TYR A 85 -3.19 8.27 -3.13
C TYR A 85 -3.85 8.81 -4.41
N GLU A 86 -3.63 8.15 -5.55
CA GLU A 86 -4.23 8.53 -6.83
C GLU A 86 -5.77 8.46 -6.81
N ASN A 87 -6.34 7.37 -6.27
CA ASN A 87 -7.79 7.19 -6.23
C ASN A 87 -8.50 8.10 -5.22
N PHE A 88 -7.89 8.42 -4.08
CA PHE A 88 -8.59 9.08 -2.96
C PHE A 88 -8.21 10.54 -2.73
N VAL A 89 -7.04 10.98 -3.17
CA VAL A 89 -6.58 12.38 -3.07
C VAL A 89 -6.70 13.04 -4.44
N SER A 90 -6.03 12.51 -5.47
CA SER A 90 -5.95 13.15 -6.79
C SER A 90 -7.31 13.23 -7.52
N ARG A 91 -8.07 12.12 -7.59
CA ARG A 91 -9.38 12.11 -8.28
C ARG A 91 -10.48 12.91 -7.58
N ILE A 92 -10.41 13.06 -6.25
CA ILE A 92 -11.45 13.77 -5.50
C ILE A 92 -11.19 15.27 -5.45
N ASP A 93 -9.94 15.71 -5.27
CA ASP A 93 -9.60 17.14 -5.34
C ASP A 93 -9.94 17.71 -6.72
N ALA A 94 -9.64 16.96 -7.80
CA ALA A 94 -10.02 17.36 -9.16
C ALA A 94 -11.54 17.42 -9.40
N ALA A 95 -12.34 16.58 -8.73
CA ALA A 95 -13.80 16.63 -8.82
C ALA A 95 -14.38 17.80 -8.01
N HIS A 96 -13.75 18.14 -6.88
CA HIS A 96 -14.16 19.24 -6.00
C HIS A 96 -13.86 20.62 -6.61
N GLU A 97 -12.85 20.72 -7.47
CA GLU A 97 -12.47 21.97 -8.14
C GLU A 97 -13.23 22.23 -9.46
N SER A 98 -13.91 21.23 -10.01
CA SER A 98 -14.68 21.35 -11.27
C SER A 98 -16.11 21.88 -11.13
N ASP A 99 -16.60 22.11 -9.90
CA ASP A 99 -17.98 22.57 -9.63
C ASP A 99 -18.09 24.10 -9.44
N ASP A 100 -16.99 24.85 -9.62
CA ASP A 100 -16.96 26.31 -9.39
C ASP A 100 -16.59 27.10 -10.66
N ARG A 101 -17.42 26.93 -11.70
CA ARG A 101 -17.55 27.90 -12.80
C ARG A 101 -19.04 28.14 -13.09
N PRO A 102 -19.48 29.42 -13.14
CA PRO A 102 -20.88 29.79 -13.30
C PRO A 102 -21.49 29.36 -14.65
#